data_AF-A0A9P1FHH3-F1
#
_entry.id   AF-A0A9P1FHH3-F1
#
_cell.length_a   1.000
_cell.length_b   1.000
_cell.length_c   1.000
_cell.angle_alpha   90.00
_cell.angle_beta   90.00
_cell.angle_gamma   90.00
#
_symmetry.space_group_name_H-M   'P 1'
#
loop_
_entity.id
_entity.type
_entity.pdbx_description
1 polymer ?
#
loop_
_entity_poly.entity_id
_entity_poly.type
_entity_poly.pdbx_seq_one_letter_code
_entity_poly.pdbx_strand_id
1 'polypeptide(L)'
;MPNLHRVPAIPALGRSKVAILLAASCFPRLCSDAFARNPPRSKSSPTHFVALRLSQPQLWQRIEQLQEEIWPRAAEIWSTANPHIPEEEVKTAFKATVYPASRFHYSLFVANLMEEARLESAKECLSEWFDTDVQQILAGRSTLDIKLVGLNTLRDEVLYLEPDQESLNLMKAMFHKLEMHFHAAGIQDKFRFRPHATIMKASQLRGKALQNLKHGKAIKKTLRYPREAWAEFNRTLGTYSVKEVQLLDMHRPVDGYFEVEWERRFG
;
A
#
# COMPACT_ATOMS: atom_id res chain seq x y z
N MET A 1 -61.51 49.87 10.75
CA MET A 1 -60.59 49.05 9.93
C MET A 1 -59.54 49.97 9.31
N PRO A 2 -58.25 49.62 9.12
CA PRO A 2 -57.42 48.52 9.64
C PRO A 2 -56.12 48.99 10.38
N ASN A 3 -55.47 48.01 11.05
CA ASN A 3 -54.03 47.74 11.27
C ASN A 3 -52.96 48.84 11.43
N LEU A 4 -52.11 48.69 12.45
CA LEU A 4 -50.65 48.45 12.31
C LEU A 4 -49.96 48.20 13.67
N HIS A 5 -49.32 47.04 13.81
CA HIS A 5 -48.45 46.66 14.92
C HIS A 5 -47.10 47.41 14.84
N ARG A 6 -46.59 47.88 16.00
CA ARG A 6 -45.21 48.33 16.18
C ARG A 6 -44.45 47.43 17.16
N VAL A 7 -43.22 47.16 16.75
CA VAL A 7 -42.09 46.52 17.44
C VAL A 7 -41.61 47.40 18.62
N PRO A 8 -41.07 46.84 19.73
CA PRO A 8 -40.40 47.63 20.75
C PRO A 8 -38.88 47.76 20.50
N ALA A 9 -38.35 48.89 20.97
CA ALA A 9 -36.99 49.37 20.74
C ALA A 9 -36.01 49.08 21.91
N ILE A 10 -34.75 49.00 21.47
CA ILE A 10 -33.40 49.18 22.08
C ILE A 10 -33.31 50.14 23.30
N PRO A 11 -32.27 50.04 24.18
CA PRO A 11 -30.98 50.75 23.97
C PRO A 11 -29.75 49.91 24.41
N ALA A 12 -28.57 49.88 23.75
CA ALA A 12 -27.61 50.88 23.28
C ALA A 12 -26.53 51.31 24.32
N LEU A 13 -25.27 51.31 23.82
CA LEU A 13 -24.13 52.20 24.13
C LEU A 13 -22.93 51.66 24.93
N GLY A 14 -21.73 51.82 24.33
CA GLY A 14 -20.45 51.81 25.04
C GLY A 14 -19.16 51.96 24.21
N ARG A 15 -18.99 53.10 23.52
CA ARG A 15 -17.73 53.88 23.20
C ARG A 15 -16.44 53.12 22.81
N SER A 16 -15.91 53.23 21.58
CA SER A 16 -15.16 54.34 20.94
C SER A 16 -13.75 54.64 21.51
N LYS A 17 -12.71 54.51 20.65
CA LYS A 17 -11.59 55.47 20.40
C LYS A 17 -10.68 54.94 19.25
N VAL A 18 -10.74 55.57 18.06
CA VAL A 18 -9.68 56.36 17.36
C VAL A 18 -8.43 55.55 16.96
N ALA A 19 -8.26 55.13 15.69
CA ALA A 19 -7.59 55.81 14.53
C ALA A 19 -6.04 55.83 14.67
N ILE A 20 -5.15 55.54 13.70
CA ILE A 20 -5.07 55.62 12.23
C ILE A 20 -3.78 54.86 11.80
N LEU A 21 -3.80 54.06 10.72
CA LEU A 21 -2.96 54.19 9.51
C LEU A 21 -2.99 52.93 8.62
N LEU A 22 -3.11 53.20 7.32
CA LEU A 22 -3.20 52.30 6.18
C LEU A 22 -1.86 51.61 5.87
N ALA A 23 -1.87 50.34 5.45
CA ALA A 23 -1.94 49.97 4.03
C ALA A 23 -1.52 48.50 3.79
N ALA A 24 -2.16 47.94 2.76
CA ALA A 24 -1.66 46.93 1.84
C ALA A 24 -1.78 45.43 2.15
N SER A 25 -2.37 44.76 1.15
CA SER A 25 -2.24 43.35 0.73
C SER A 25 -3.16 42.28 1.34
N CYS A 26 -4.27 42.05 0.63
CA CYS A 26 -4.53 40.81 -0.12
C CYS A 26 -4.41 39.43 0.57
N PHE A 27 -5.58 38.79 0.66
CA PHE A 27 -5.88 37.35 0.59
C PHE A 27 -5.71 36.45 1.85
N PRO A 28 -6.63 35.46 2.01
CA PRO A 28 -6.88 34.76 3.26
C PRO A 28 -5.85 33.65 3.53
N ARG A 29 -5.53 33.47 4.80
CA ARG A 29 -4.68 32.37 5.29
C ARG A 29 -5.34 31.02 5.00
N LEU A 30 -4.74 30.32 4.05
CA LEU A 30 -4.76 28.87 3.92
C LEU A 30 -4.24 28.24 5.22
N CYS A 31 -5.11 27.52 5.94
CA CYS A 31 -4.67 26.53 6.92
C CYS A 31 -4.50 25.19 6.19
N SER A 32 -3.35 25.02 5.54
CA SER A 32 -2.77 23.71 5.22
C SER A 32 -1.61 23.46 6.18
N ASP A 33 -1.24 22.18 6.32
CA ASP A 33 -0.06 21.65 7.00
C ASP A 33 -0.20 21.30 8.48
N ALA A 34 -0.88 20.19 8.70
CA ALA A 34 -0.53 19.28 9.80
C ALA A 34 -0.43 17.83 9.28
N PHE A 35 0.35 17.60 8.22
CA PHE A 35 0.86 16.26 7.93
C PHE A 35 2.03 15.98 8.87
N ALA A 36 1.79 15.05 9.79
CA ALA A 36 2.76 14.53 10.74
C ALA A 36 4.06 14.12 10.03
N ARG A 37 5.14 14.87 10.25
CA ARG A 37 6.49 14.51 9.82
C ARG A 37 6.89 13.24 10.58
N ASN A 38 6.98 12.13 9.87
CA ASN A 38 7.65 10.93 10.37
C ASN A 38 9.12 11.27 10.69
N PRO A 39 9.75 10.63 11.69
CA PRO A 39 11.17 10.83 11.98
C PRO A 39 12.01 10.51 10.73
N PRO A 40 13.17 11.19 10.54
CA PRO A 40 14.03 10.97 9.38
C PRO A 40 14.46 9.49 9.37
N ARG A 41 14.01 8.76 8.35
CA ARG A 41 14.37 7.35 8.17
C ARG A 41 15.84 7.27 7.77
N SER A 42 16.51 6.19 8.18
CA SER A 42 17.89 5.92 7.77
C SER A 42 18.00 6.01 6.24
N LYS A 43 19.06 6.65 5.72
CA LYS A 43 19.35 6.81 4.28
C LYS A 43 19.40 5.49 3.48
N SER A 44 19.24 4.32 4.11
CA SER A 44 19.29 3.00 3.49
C SER A 44 17.94 2.28 3.38
N SER A 45 16.83 2.83 3.86
CA SER A 45 15.52 2.14 3.75
C SER A 45 14.98 2.24 2.32
N PRO A 46 14.37 1.18 1.78
CA PRO A 46 13.72 1.28 0.47
C PRO A 46 12.61 2.32 0.43
N THR A 47 12.53 3.01 -0.70
CA THR A 47 11.53 4.05 -0.98
C THR A 47 10.68 3.72 -2.20
N HIS A 48 11.22 2.91 -3.12
CA HIS A 48 10.56 2.55 -4.37
C HIS A 48 10.65 1.05 -4.62
N PHE A 49 9.75 0.57 -5.48
CA PHE A 49 9.76 -0.81 -5.94
C PHE A 49 9.20 -0.93 -7.35
N VAL A 50 9.74 -1.89 -8.09
CA VAL A 50 9.27 -2.28 -9.41
C VAL A 50 8.23 -3.39 -9.22
N ALA A 51 7.08 -3.29 -9.88
CA ALA A 51 5.96 -4.19 -9.65
C ALA A 51 5.21 -4.57 -10.92
N LEU A 52 4.59 -5.75 -10.84
CA LEU A 52 3.59 -6.26 -11.76
C LEU A 52 2.22 -6.15 -11.09
N ARG A 53 1.38 -5.22 -11.59
CA ARG A 53 0.05 -4.98 -11.02
C ARG A 53 -0.98 -5.93 -11.62
N LEU A 54 -1.78 -6.54 -10.76
CA LEU A 54 -2.95 -7.33 -11.15
C LEU A 54 -4.21 -6.50 -10.88
N SER A 55 -4.71 -5.84 -11.92
CA SER A 55 -5.70 -4.77 -11.82
C SER A 55 -7.14 -5.18 -12.14
N GLN A 56 -7.43 -6.47 -12.27
CA GLN A 56 -8.76 -6.97 -12.60
C GLN A 56 -9.73 -6.79 -11.41
N PRO A 57 -10.86 -6.07 -11.57
CA PRO A 57 -11.82 -5.89 -10.49
C PRO A 57 -12.40 -7.21 -9.95
N GLN A 58 -12.59 -8.22 -10.81
CA GLN A 58 -13.08 -9.52 -10.36
C GLN A 58 -12.07 -10.26 -9.46
N LEU A 59 -10.77 -10.03 -9.65
CA LEU A 59 -9.74 -10.55 -8.75
C LEU A 59 -9.82 -9.84 -7.40
N TRP A 60 -9.94 -8.52 -7.40
CA TRP A 60 -10.02 -7.73 -6.17
C TRP A 60 -11.21 -8.14 -5.31
N GLN A 61 -12.39 -8.32 -5.91
CA GLN A 61 -13.57 -8.82 -5.21
C GLN A 61 -13.35 -10.20 -4.58
N ARG A 62 -12.66 -11.11 -5.29
CA ARG A 62 -12.31 -12.43 -4.73
C ARG A 62 -11.33 -12.32 -3.56
N ILE A 63 -10.33 -11.44 -3.66
CA ILE A 63 -9.38 -11.20 -2.58
C ILE A 63 -10.11 -10.64 -1.35
N GLU A 64 -11.01 -9.68 -1.53
CA GLU A 64 -11.82 -9.11 -0.45
C GLU A 64 -12.68 -10.18 0.22
N GLN A 65 -13.33 -11.05 -0.55
CA GLN A 65 -14.07 -12.20 -0.02
C GLN A 65 -13.17 -13.13 0.81
N LEU A 66 -11.99 -13.51 0.27
CA LEU A 66 -11.02 -14.31 1.02
C LEU A 66 -10.59 -13.63 2.32
N GLN A 67 -10.36 -12.33 2.29
CA GLN A 67 -9.96 -11.56 3.47
C GLN A 67 -11.05 -11.61 4.54
N GLU A 68 -12.31 -11.35 4.18
CA GLU A 68 -13.46 -11.37 5.09
C GLU A 68 -13.73 -12.76 5.68
N GLU A 69 -13.34 -13.83 4.99
CA GLU A 69 -13.42 -15.20 5.52
C GLU A 69 -12.25 -15.54 6.47
N ILE A 70 -11.05 -15.04 6.19
CA ILE A 70 -9.81 -15.41 6.91
C ILE A 70 -9.61 -14.61 8.20
N TRP A 71 -9.76 -13.28 8.15
CA TRP A 71 -9.39 -12.43 9.28
C TRP A 71 -10.19 -12.72 10.56
N PRO A 72 -11.52 -13.03 10.52
CA PRO A 72 -12.28 -13.33 11.74
C PRO A 72 -11.81 -14.61 12.40
N ARG A 73 -11.55 -15.66 11.60
CA ARG A 73 -11.08 -16.96 12.06
C ARG A 73 -9.68 -16.85 12.69
N ALA A 74 -8.80 -16.09 12.04
CA ALA A 74 -7.48 -15.81 12.59
C ALA A 74 -7.57 -15.08 13.94
N ALA A 75 -8.49 -14.12 14.07
CA ALA A 75 -8.74 -13.40 15.31
C ALA A 75 -9.28 -14.31 16.43
N GLU A 76 -10.22 -15.21 16.12
CA GLU A 76 -10.79 -16.17 17.06
C GLU A 76 -9.74 -17.15 17.61
N ILE A 77 -8.96 -17.77 16.71
CA ILE A 77 -7.87 -18.69 17.08
C ILE A 77 -6.84 -17.96 17.95
N TRP A 78 -6.46 -16.75 17.57
CA TRP A 78 -5.49 -15.96 18.31
C TRP A 78 -6.01 -15.55 19.69
N SER A 79 -7.30 -15.17 19.79
CA SER A 79 -7.94 -14.78 21.06
C SER A 79 -7.99 -15.95 22.05
N THR A 80 -8.26 -17.16 21.56
CA THR A 80 -8.24 -18.38 22.38
C THR A 80 -6.86 -18.62 23.01
N ALA A 81 -5.79 -18.36 22.26
CA ALA A 81 -4.41 -18.47 22.77
C ALA A 81 -4.00 -17.30 23.69
N ASN A 82 -4.76 -16.19 23.70
CA ASN A 82 -4.43 -14.97 24.43
C ASN A 82 -5.65 -14.44 25.22
N PRO A 83 -6.20 -15.21 26.17
CA PRO A 83 -7.49 -14.90 26.83
C PRO A 83 -7.46 -13.63 27.71
N HIS A 84 -6.28 -13.07 27.95
CA HIS A 84 -6.09 -11.84 28.72
C HIS A 84 -6.33 -10.56 27.89
N ILE A 85 -6.48 -10.67 26.57
CA ILE A 85 -6.73 -9.54 25.67
C ILE A 85 -8.18 -9.63 25.20
N PRO A 86 -8.97 -8.54 25.30
CA PRO A 86 -10.36 -8.54 24.85
C PRO A 86 -10.47 -8.90 23.36
N GLU A 87 -11.38 -9.83 23.05
CA GLU A 87 -11.61 -10.34 21.68
C GLU A 87 -11.86 -9.21 20.67
N GLU A 88 -12.60 -8.16 21.06
CA GLU A 88 -12.89 -7.01 20.19
C GLU A 88 -11.64 -6.19 19.83
N GLU A 89 -10.64 -6.11 20.72
CA GLU A 89 -9.35 -5.52 20.38
C GLU A 89 -8.60 -6.38 19.35
N VAL A 90 -8.68 -7.70 19.49
CA VAL A 90 -8.06 -8.66 18.56
C VAL A 90 -8.71 -8.57 17.18
N LYS A 91 -10.05 -8.61 17.10
CA LYS A 91 -10.81 -8.45 15.85
C LYS A 91 -10.45 -7.13 15.16
N THR A 92 -10.44 -6.02 15.92
CA THR A 92 -10.05 -4.71 15.39
C THR A 92 -8.63 -4.73 14.84
N ALA A 93 -7.69 -5.37 15.55
CA ALA A 93 -6.31 -5.50 15.11
C ALA A 93 -6.19 -6.30 13.81
N PHE A 94 -6.80 -7.50 13.73
CA PHE A 94 -6.75 -8.34 12.52
C PHE A 94 -7.40 -7.67 11.32
N LYS A 95 -8.55 -7.03 11.50
CA LYS A 95 -9.21 -6.24 10.44
C LYS A 95 -8.32 -5.10 9.94
N ALA A 96 -7.59 -4.42 10.84
CA ALA A 96 -6.63 -3.39 10.46
C ALA A 96 -5.39 -3.92 9.72
N THR A 97 -5.19 -5.24 9.65
CA THR A 97 -4.11 -5.87 8.88
C THR A 97 -4.48 -6.24 7.44
N VAL A 98 -5.77 -6.14 7.09
CA VAL A 98 -6.26 -6.41 5.74
C VAL A 98 -5.60 -5.44 4.76
N TYR A 99 -4.97 -6.00 3.74
CA TYR A 99 -4.26 -5.22 2.74
C TYR A 99 -5.23 -4.84 1.61
N PRO A 100 -5.32 -3.56 1.19
CA PRO A 100 -6.28 -3.16 0.17
C PRO A 100 -6.11 -3.97 -1.13
N ALA A 101 -7.19 -4.59 -1.61
CA ALA A 101 -7.14 -5.42 -2.82
C ALA A 101 -6.73 -4.63 -4.08
N SER A 102 -7.06 -3.34 -4.12
CA SER A 102 -6.60 -2.41 -5.17
C SER A 102 -5.07 -2.27 -5.28
N ARG A 103 -4.34 -2.67 -4.23
CA ARG A 103 -2.87 -2.71 -4.15
C ARG A 103 -2.28 -4.07 -4.48
N PHE A 104 -3.05 -5.00 -5.02
CA PHE A 104 -2.56 -6.34 -5.32
C PHE A 104 -1.53 -6.31 -6.46
N HIS A 105 -0.29 -6.72 -6.16
CA HIS A 105 0.84 -6.70 -7.08
C HIS A 105 1.90 -7.72 -6.67
N TYR A 106 2.76 -8.09 -7.62
CA TYR A 106 4.03 -8.78 -7.34
C TYR A 106 5.18 -7.78 -7.42
N SER A 107 5.93 -7.60 -6.33
CA SER A 107 7.15 -6.80 -6.36
C SER A 107 8.28 -7.60 -7.02
N LEU A 108 8.92 -7.02 -8.03
CA LEU A 108 10.08 -7.57 -8.71
C LEU A 108 11.37 -7.13 -8.02
N PHE A 109 11.53 -5.81 -7.84
CA PHE A 109 12.74 -5.22 -7.27
C PHE A 109 12.37 -4.13 -6.28
N VAL A 110 13.23 -3.88 -5.30
CA VAL A 110 13.04 -2.86 -4.26
C VAL A 110 14.34 -2.06 -4.15
N ALA A 111 14.25 -0.74 -4.03
CA ALA A 111 15.42 0.13 -3.96
C ALA A 111 15.15 1.40 -3.16
N ASN A 112 16.21 2.05 -2.69
CA ASN A 112 16.13 3.44 -2.25
C ASN A 112 16.49 4.38 -3.42
N LEU A 113 15.49 5.08 -3.94
CA LEU A 113 15.60 6.07 -5.01
C LEU A 113 15.16 7.47 -4.54
N MET A 114 15.44 7.83 -3.29
CA MET A 114 15.01 9.12 -2.73
C MET A 114 15.71 10.33 -3.38
N GLU A 115 16.88 10.12 -3.97
CA GLU A 115 17.62 11.14 -4.69
C GLU A 115 17.14 11.20 -6.15
N GLU A 116 16.79 12.39 -6.63
CA GLU A 116 16.24 12.62 -7.96
C GLU A 116 17.11 12.04 -9.08
N ALA A 117 18.43 12.29 -9.04
CA ALA A 117 19.36 11.75 -10.02
C ALA A 117 19.36 10.20 -10.06
N ARG A 118 19.16 9.56 -8.90
CA ARG A 118 19.08 8.10 -8.79
C ARG A 118 17.73 7.57 -9.28
N LEU A 119 16.65 8.31 -9.05
CA LEU A 119 15.33 7.99 -9.58
C LEU A 119 15.32 8.06 -11.11
N GLU A 120 15.84 9.14 -11.70
CA GLU A 120 15.92 9.29 -13.16
C GLU A 120 16.81 8.22 -13.79
N SER A 121 17.97 7.94 -13.20
CA SER A 121 18.82 6.81 -13.64
C SER A 121 18.09 5.47 -13.58
N ALA A 122 17.26 5.23 -12.55
CA ALA A 122 16.44 4.01 -12.48
C ALA A 122 15.38 3.96 -13.60
N LYS A 123 14.75 5.08 -13.96
CA LYS A 123 13.76 5.16 -15.05
C LYS A 123 14.40 4.90 -16.42
N GLU A 124 15.61 5.39 -16.64
CA GLU A 124 16.41 5.10 -17.83
C GLU A 124 16.73 3.60 -17.92
N CYS A 125 17.28 3.01 -16.86
CA CYS A 125 17.56 1.57 -16.80
C CYS A 125 16.30 0.71 -17.01
N LEU A 126 15.16 1.12 -16.44
CA LEU A 126 13.89 0.44 -16.62
C LEU A 126 13.41 0.48 -18.06
N SER A 127 13.59 1.63 -18.73
CA SER A 127 13.24 1.78 -20.15
C SER A 127 14.09 0.86 -21.03
N GLU A 128 15.42 0.86 -20.81
CA GLU A 128 16.33 -0.04 -21.53
C GLU A 128 15.99 -1.51 -21.28
N TRP A 129 15.92 -1.93 -20.01
CA TRP A 129 15.55 -3.29 -19.61
C TRP A 129 14.22 -3.76 -20.22
N PHE A 130 13.23 -2.86 -20.27
CA PHE A 130 11.93 -3.18 -20.84
C PHE A 130 12.03 -3.46 -22.34
N ASP A 131 12.71 -2.57 -23.08
CA ASP A 131 12.83 -2.66 -24.52
C ASP A 131 13.74 -3.83 -24.95
N THR A 132 14.80 -4.12 -24.19
CA THR A 132 15.78 -5.17 -24.53
C THR A 132 15.39 -6.56 -24.05
N ASP A 133 14.93 -6.70 -22.80
CA ASP A 133 14.78 -8.00 -22.14
C ASP A 133 13.32 -8.41 -21.96
N VAL A 134 12.45 -7.50 -21.52
CA VAL A 134 11.05 -7.83 -21.21
C VAL A 134 10.30 -8.30 -22.45
N GLN A 135 10.46 -7.61 -23.57
CA GLN A 135 9.81 -7.99 -24.84
C GLN A 135 10.23 -9.40 -25.30
N GLN A 136 11.50 -9.76 -25.10
CA GLN A 136 12.00 -11.11 -25.43
C GLN A 136 11.44 -12.17 -24.48
N ILE A 137 11.40 -11.90 -23.17
CA ILE A 137 10.83 -12.81 -22.16
C ILE A 137 9.35 -13.07 -22.44
N LEU A 138 8.62 -12.05 -22.90
CA LEU A 138 7.21 -12.18 -23.25
C LEU A 138 6.99 -12.83 -24.61
N ALA A 139 8.02 -13.00 -25.43
CA ALA A 139 7.94 -13.56 -26.78
C ALA A 139 6.85 -12.87 -27.63
N GLY A 140 6.79 -11.54 -27.55
CA GLY A 140 5.81 -10.72 -28.29
C GLY A 140 4.38 -10.73 -27.73
N ARG A 141 4.12 -11.36 -26.57
CA ARG A 141 2.83 -11.25 -25.90
C ARG A 141 2.61 -9.86 -25.32
N SER A 142 1.39 -9.33 -25.47
CA SER A 142 0.95 -8.07 -24.86
C SER A 142 0.45 -8.24 -23.42
N THR A 143 0.54 -9.44 -22.86
CA THR A 143 0.22 -9.74 -21.46
C THR A 143 1.16 -10.78 -20.86
N LEU A 144 1.35 -10.69 -19.55
CA LEU A 144 1.92 -11.76 -18.73
C LEU A 144 0.80 -12.39 -17.92
N ASP A 145 0.41 -13.62 -18.25
CA ASP A 145 -0.59 -14.34 -17.49
C ASP A 145 0.02 -14.96 -16.24
N ILE A 146 -0.59 -14.69 -15.08
CA ILE A 146 -0.18 -15.21 -13.79
C ILE A 146 -1.30 -16.09 -13.24
N LYS A 147 -0.99 -17.37 -13.02
CA LYS A 147 -1.90 -18.30 -12.34
C LYS A 147 -1.65 -18.24 -10.84
N LEU A 148 -2.68 -17.96 -10.06
CA LEU A 148 -2.64 -17.88 -8.60
C LEU A 148 -3.05 -19.24 -8.02
N VAL A 149 -2.13 -19.96 -7.39
CA VAL A 149 -2.31 -21.39 -7.03
C VAL A 149 -2.62 -21.66 -5.57
N GLY A 150 -2.36 -20.71 -4.68
CA GLY A 150 -2.57 -20.93 -3.25
C GLY A 150 -2.13 -19.78 -2.37
N LEU A 151 -2.28 -19.99 -1.06
CA LEU A 151 -1.90 -19.08 0.01
C LEU A 151 -0.67 -19.59 0.73
N ASN A 152 0.18 -18.66 1.18
CA ASN A 152 1.33 -18.97 2.00
C ASN A 152 1.69 -17.79 2.90
N THR A 153 2.62 -17.98 3.84
CA THR A 153 3.02 -16.97 4.81
C THR A 153 4.51 -16.61 4.76
N LEU A 154 4.83 -15.34 5.03
CA LEU A 154 6.20 -14.93 5.37
C LEU A 154 6.28 -14.72 6.87
N ARG A 155 6.96 -15.66 7.56
CA ARG A 155 7.14 -15.65 9.03
C ARG A 155 5.82 -15.52 9.79
N ASP A 156 4.73 -16.01 9.19
CA ASP A 156 3.36 -15.87 9.67
C ASP A 156 2.92 -14.41 9.91
N GLU A 157 3.65 -13.41 9.42
CA GLU A 157 3.36 -11.98 9.57
C GLU A 157 2.80 -11.35 8.28
N VAL A 158 2.91 -12.05 7.15
CA VAL A 158 2.37 -11.65 5.86
C VAL A 158 1.68 -12.85 5.25
N LEU A 159 0.39 -12.73 4.95
CA LEU A 159 -0.36 -13.72 4.19
C LEU A 159 -0.43 -13.24 2.73
N TYR A 160 -0.07 -14.10 1.79
CA TYR A 160 0.04 -13.75 0.39
C TYR A 160 -0.41 -14.89 -0.53
N LEU A 161 -0.72 -14.53 -1.77
CA LEU A 161 -1.06 -15.46 -2.85
C LEU A 161 0.18 -15.82 -3.66
N GLU A 162 0.36 -17.12 -3.90
CA GLU A 162 1.46 -17.69 -4.66
C GLU A 162 1.13 -17.80 -6.15
N PRO A 163 2.08 -17.42 -7.02
CA PRO A 163 2.00 -17.73 -8.44
C PRO A 163 2.32 -19.21 -8.67
N ASP A 164 1.87 -19.79 -9.77
CA ASP A 164 2.35 -21.10 -10.20
C ASP A 164 3.83 -21.07 -10.61
N GLN A 165 4.40 -22.25 -10.83
CA GLN A 165 5.84 -22.39 -11.11
C GLN A 165 6.25 -21.73 -12.43
N GLU A 166 5.39 -21.75 -13.44
CA GLU A 166 5.65 -21.13 -14.74
C GLU A 166 5.68 -19.60 -14.63
N SER A 167 4.65 -19.01 -14.02
CA SER A 167 4.57 -17.58 -13.76
C SER A 167 5.75 -17.11 -12.90
N LEU A 168 6.14 -17.90 -11.89
CA LEU A 168 7.30 -17.64 -11.05
C LEU A 168 8.60 -17.63 -11.87
N ASN A 169 8.78 -18.55 -12.80
CA ASN A 169 9.98 -18.61 -13.64
C ASN A 169 10.10 -17.39 -14.56
N LEU A 170 8.99 -16.92 -15.14
CA LEU A 170 8.96 -15.69 -15.93
C LEU A 170 9.33 -14.47 -15.08
N MET A 171 8.76 -14.35 -13.87
CA MET A 171 9.12 -13.26 -12.96
C MET A 171 10.58 -13.33 -12.49
N LYS A 172 11.14 -14.53 -12.29
CA LYS A 172 12.58 -14.71 -12.01
C LYS A 172 13.46 -14.22 -13.16
N ALA A 173 13.09 -14.55 -14.39
CA ALA A 173 13.82 -14.10 -15.57
C ALA A 173 13.80 -12.57 -15.68
N MET A 174 12.62 -11.95 -15.50
CA MET A 174 12.45 -10.51 -15.44
C MET A 174 13.31 -9.87 -14.35
N PHE A 175 13.23 -10.39 -13.12
CA PHE A 175 14.03 -9.91 -11.99
C PHE A 175 15.53 -9.99 -12.25
N HIS A 176 16.03 -11.12 -12.75
CA HIS A 176 17.46 -11.31 -12.94
C HIS A 176 18.03 -10.31 -13.95
N LYS A 177 17.32 -10.08 -15.06
CA LYS A 177 17.69 -9.07 -16.04
C LYS A 177 17.66 -7.67 -15.45
N LEU A 178 16.59 -7.33 -14.74
CA LEU A 178 16.46 -6.03 -14.08
C LEU A 178 17.58 -5.78 -13.06
N GLU A 179 17.91 -6.79 -12.25
CA GLU A 179 19.01 -6.74 -11.28
C GLU A 179 20.35 -6.46 -11.96
N MET A 180 20.62 -7.06 -13.12
CA MET A 180 21.85 -6.78 -13.90
C MET A 180 21.91 -5.31 -14.33
N HIS A 181 20.83 -4.76 -14.90
CA HIS A 181 20.74 -3.36 -15.31
C HIS A 181 20.94 -2.41 -14.14
N PHE A 182 20.22 -2.63 -13.04
CA PHE A 182 20.34 -1.80 -11.84
C PHE A 182 21.73 -1.90 -11.20
N HIS A 183 22.34 -3.09 -11.13
CA HIS A 183 23.70 -3.24 -10.63
C HIS A 183 24.73 -2.50 -11.49
N ALA A 184 24.59 -2.54 -12.82
CA ALA A 184 25.47 -1.80 -13.73
C ALA A 184 25.37 -0.28 -13.52
N ALA A 185 24.18 0.22 -13.18
CA ALA A 185 23.94 1.62 -12.83
C ALA A 185 24.27 1.97 -11.36
N GLY A 186 24.86 1.06 -10.58
CA GLY A 186 25.17 1.29 -9.17
C GLY A 186 23.94 1.32 -8.24
N ILE A 187 22.77 0.91 -8.72
CA ILE A 187 21.55 0.78 -7.95
C ILE A 187 21.52 -0.62 -7.32
N GLN A 188 22.00 -0.72 -6.09
CA GLN A 188 22.03 -1.97 -5.34
C GLN A 188 21.03 -1.95 -4.17
N ASP A 189 20.43 -3.10 -3.89
CA ASP A 189 19.71 -3.38 -2.64
C ASP A 189 20.03 -4.81 -2.17
N LYS A 190 19.90 -5.06 -0.87
CA LYS A 190 20.04 -6.41 -0.27
C LYS A 190 18.77 -7.25 -0.44
N PHE A 191 17.92 -6.90 -1.41
CA PHE A 191 16.63 -7.53 -1.60
C PHE A 191 16.82 -8.95 -2.14
N ARG A 192 16.33 -9.94 -1.40
CA ARG A 192 16.24 -11.32 -1.90
C ARG A 192 14.94 -11.48 -2.65
N PHE A 193 15.03 -11.82 -3.94
CA PHE A 193 13.86 -12.07 -4.77
C PHE A 193 12.94 -13.14 -4.18
N ARG A 194 11.75 -12.69 -3.78
CA ARG A 194 10.62 -13.50 -3.31
C ARG A 194 9.34 -12.81 -3.77
N PRO A 195 8.89 -13.05 -5.01
CA PRO A 195 7.68 -12.41 -5.51
C PRO A 195 6.50 -13.00 -4.74
N HIS A 196 5.75 -12.11 -4.10
CA HIS A 196 4.56 -12.47 -3.35
C HIS A 196 3.52 -11.35 -3.51
N ALA A 197 2.25 -11.73 -3.63
CA ALA A 197 1.16 -10.78 -3.72
C ALA A 197 0.38 -10.77 -2.41
N THR A 198 0.64 -9.75 -1.60
CA THR A 198 0.15 -9.65 -0.21
C THR A 198 -1.35 -9.43 -0.16
N ILE A 199 -2.05 -10.17 0.71
CA ILE A 199 -3.47 -9.94 1.02
C ILE A 199 -3.68 -9.52 2.49
N MET A 200 -2.79 -9.89 3.41
CA MET A 200 -2.82 -9.39 4.79
C MET A 200 -1.39 -9.21 5.30
N LYS A 201 -1.16 -8.17 6.10
CA LYS A 201 0.18 -7.86 6.60
C LYS A 201 0.15 -7.24 8.00
N ALA A 202 0.75 -7.91 8.97
CA ALA A 202 0.81 -7.48 10.36
C ALA A 202 1.37 -6.06 10.53
N SER A 203 2.33 -5.67 9.68
CA SER A 203 2.92 -4.33 9.73
C SER A 203 1.94 -3.19 9.39
N GLN A 204 0.76 -3.48 8.84
CA GLN A 204 -0.32 -2.50 8.66
C GLN A 204 -0.93 -2.06 9.98
N LEU A 205 -0.78 -2.85 11.05
CA LEU A 205 -1.13 -2.43 12.40
C LEU A 205 -0.15 -1.37 12.91
N ARG A 206 -0.44 -0.11 12.60
CA ARG A 206 0.37 1.08 12.93
C ARG A 206 -0.50 2.33 13.09
N GLY A 207 0.11 3.41 13.55
CA GLY A 207 -0.56 4.71 13.69
C GLY A 207 -1.80 4.64 14.61
N LYS A 208 -2.87 5.32 14.22
CA LYS A 208 -4.11 5.41 15.01
C LYS A 208 -4.74 4.05 15.33
N ALA A 209 -4.73 3.11 14.37
CA ALA A 209 -5.27 1.77 14.57
C ALA A 209 -4.57 1.03 15.72
N LEU A 210 -3.25 1.21 15.86
CA LEU A 210 -2.49 0.64 16.97
C LEU A 210 -2.66 1.43 18.27
N GLN A 211 -2.73 2.77 18.19
CA GLN A 211 -2.82 3.66 19.35
C GLN A 211 -4.16 3.55 20.08
N ASN A 212 -5.23 3.23 19.36
CA ASN A 212 -6.56 3.09 19.93
C ASN A 212 -6.78 1.78 20.69
N LEU A 213 -5.85 0.82 20.59
CA LEU A 213 -5.91 -0.47 21.28
C LEU A 213 -5.11 -0.40 22.57
N LYS A 214 -5.77 -0.66 23.70
CA LYS A 214 -5.11 -0.71 25.03
C LYS A 214 -3.96 -1.72 25.03
N HIS A 215 -4.16 -2.86 24.37
CA HIS A 215 -3.18 -3.94 24.23
C HIS A 215 -2.42 -3.90 22.90
N GLY A 216 -2.51 -2.81 22.13
CA GLY A 216 -2.00 -2.74 20.77
C GLY A 216 -0.53 -3.15 20.63
N LYS A 217 0.34 -2.71 21.55
CA LYS A 217 1.78 -3.08 21.52
C LYS A 217 2.01 -4.58 21.70
N ALA A 218 1.26 -5.22 22.61
CA ALA A 218 1.34 -6.65 22.85
C ALA A 218 0.84 -7.41 21.61
N ILE A 219 -0.35 -7.05 21.12
CA ILE A 219 -0.94 -7.62 19.90
C ILE A 219 0.06 -7.52 18.74
N LYS A 220 0.59 -6.33 18.45
CA LYS A 220 1.53 -6.14 17.33
C LYS A 220 2.78 -7.03 17.41
N LYS A 221 3.27 -7.30 18.62
CA LYS A 221 4.48 -8.11 18.82
C LYS A 221 4.24 -9.59 18.49
N THR A 222 3.02 -10.09 18.71
CA THR A 222 2.69 -11.51 18.62
C THR A 222 1.61 -11.83 17.57
N LEU A 223 1.14 -10.83 16.82
CA LEU A 223 0.15 -11.03 15.75
C LEU A 223 0.77 -11.89 14.65
N ARG A 224 0.16 -13.05 14.42
CA ARG A 224 0.53 -14.03 13.40
C ARG A 224 -0.73 -14.55 12.72
N TYR A 225 -0.61 -15.02 11.48
CA TYR A 225 -1.68 -15.65 10.73
C TYR A 225 -1.62 -17.18 10.91
N PRO A 226 -2.38 -17.77 11.85
CA PRO A 226 -2.37 -19.22 12.07
C PRO A 226 -2.82 -19.94 10.80
N ARG A 227 -2.17 -21.07 10.49
CA ARG A 227 -2.43 -21.84 9.26
C ARG A 227 -3.87 -22.32 9.18
N GLU A 228 -4.43 -22.69 10.32
CA GLU A 228 -5.79 -23.18 10.51
C GLU A 228 -6.84 -22.16 10.05
N ALA A 229 -6.54 -20.86 10.09
CA ALA A 229 -7.47 -19.81 9.63
C ALA A 229 -7.63 -19.76 8.11
N TRP A 230 -6.65 -20.25 7.34
CA TRP A 230 -6.61 -20.07 5.89
C TRP A 230 -6.35 -21.34 5.08
N ALA A 231 -6.01 -22.46 5.71
CA ALA A 231 -5.62 -23.68 5.03
C ALA A 231 -6.69 -24.22 4.06
N GLU A 232 -7.99 -24.11 4.39
CA GLU A 232 -9.07 -24.58 3.51
C GLU A 232 -9.27 -23.70 2.27
N PHE A 233 -8.81 -22.45 2.31
CA PHE A 233 -8.83 -21.52 1.18
C PHE A 233 -7.58 -21.62 0.31
N ASN A 234 -6.65 -22.51 0.67
CA ASN A 234 -5.42 -22.75 -0.09
C ASN A 234 -5.73 -23.53 -1.38
N ARG A 235 -6.24 -22.83 -2.38
CA ARG A 235 -6.66 -23.36 -3.67
C ARG A 235 -6.29 -22.39 -4.80
N THR A 236 -6.40 -22.87 -6.04
CA THR A 236 -6.23 -22.02 -7.21
C THR A 236 -7.36 -20.98 -7.29
N LEU A 237 -7.01 -19.70 -7.41
CA LEU A 237 -7.96 -18.59 -7.57
C LEU A 237 -8.29 -18.30 -9.04
N GLY A 238 -7.38 -18.66 -9.95
CA GLY A 238 -7.53 -18.46 -11.39
C GLY A 238 -6.27 -17.91 -12.04
N THR A 239 -6.39 -17.57 -13.31
CA THR A 239 -5.32 -16.94 -14.12
C THR A 239 -5.71 -15.51 -14.43
N TYR A 240 -4.77 -14.60 -14.27
CA TYR A 240 -4.99 -13.16 -14.42
C TYR A 240 -3.83 -12.52 -15.18
N SER A 241 -4.16 -11.61 -16.09
CA SER A 241 -3.18 -11.02 -17.01
C SER A 241 -2.61 -9.71 -16.47
N VAL A 242 -1.30 -9.61 -16.33
CA VAL A 242 -0.60 -8.34 -16.13
C VAL A 242 -0.35 -7.69 -17.50
N LYS A 243 -0.54 -6.38 -17.59
CA LYS A 243 -0.40 -5.61 -18.84
C LYS A 243 0.78 -4.66 -18.84
N GLU A 244 1.42 -4.45 -17.69
CA GLU A 244 2.41 -3.40 -17.51
C GLU A 244 3.38 -3.70 -16.37
N VAL A 245 4.53 -3.05 -16.43
CA VAL A 245 5.48 -2.93 -15.32
C VAL A 245 5.46 -1.49 -14.83
N GLN A 246 5.51 -1.31 -13.51
CA GLN A 246 5.48 0.01 -12.87
C GLN A 246 6.64 0.17 -11.89
N LEU A 247 7.22 1.38 -11.84
CA LEU A 247 8.02 1.85 -10.71
C LEU A 247 7.11 2.66 -9.78
N LEU A 248 7.07 2.27 -8.51
CA LEU A 248 6.09 2.78 -7.56
C LEU A 248 6.78 3.38 -6.33
N ASP A 249 6.25 4.50 -5.83
CA ASP A 249 6.67 5.13 -4.58
C ASP A 249 5.94 4.48 -3.38
N MET A 250 6.68 3.95 -2.41
CA MET A 250 6.14 3.27 -1.22
C MET A 250 5.45 4.20 -0.21
N HIS A 251 5.67 5.51 -0.32
CA HIS A 251 5.33 6.53 0.67
C HIS A 251 4.22 7.46 0.21
N ARG A 252 3.98 7.55 -1.10
CA ARG A 252 2.92 8.37 -1.69
C ARG A 252 1.81 7.50 -2.30
N PRO A 253 0.85 7.02 -1.48
CA PRO A 253 -0.31 6.33 -2.02
C PRO A 253 -1.30 7.33 -2.65
N VAL A 254 -1.74 7.05 -3.88
CA VAL A 254 -2.74 7.83 -4.62
C VAL A 254 -3.92 6.91 -4.98
N ASP A 255 -5.15 7.37 -4.76
CA ASP A 255 -6.39 6.65 -5.11
C ASP A 255 -6.44 5.18 -4.65
N GLY A 256 -5.98 4.93 -3.43
CA GLY A 256 -5.94 3.59 -2.86
C GLY A 256 -4.83 2.69 -3.40
N TYR A 257 -4.04 3.14 -4.39
CA TYR A 257 -2.85 2.47 -4.90
C TYR A 257 -1.56 3.16 -4.42
N PHE A 258 -0.47 3.02 -5.18
CA PHE A 258 0.80 3.72 -5.03
C PHE A 258 0.96 4.73 -6.17
N GLU A 259 1.66 5.84 -5.93
CA GLU A 259 2.07 6.76 -7.00
C GLU A 259 3.01 6.05 -7.98
N VAL A 260 2.75 6.27 -9.26
CA VAL A 260 3.50 5.69 -10.36
C VAL A 260 4.53 6.71 -10.83
N GLU A 261 5.81 6.37 -10.66
CA GLU A 261 6.93 7.20 -11.13
C GLU A 261 7.28 6.91 -12.58
N TRP A 262 7.04 5.68 -13.03
CA TRP A 262 7.31 5.22 -14.38
C TRP A 262 6.45 4.00 -14.67
N GLU A 263 5.99 3.87 -15.92
CA GLU A 263 5.27 2.69 -16.38
C GLU A 263 5.51 2.41 -17.86
N ARG A 264 5.47 1.11 -18.21
CA ARG A 264 5.44 0.61 -19.58
C ARG A 264 4.48 -0.55 -19.72
N ARG A 265 3.72 -0.54 -20.81
CA ARG A 265 2.77 -1.59 -21.17
C ARG A 265 3.41 -2.61 -22.10
N PHE A 266 3.04 -3.87 -21.93
CA PHE A 266 3.42 -4.94 -22.84
C PHE A 266 2.67 -4.78 -24.16
N GLY A 267 3.36 -5.04 -25.29
CA GLY A 267 2.86 -4.75 -26.64
C GLY A 267 2.90 -3.26 -26.99
#